data_AF-R7L585-F1
#
_entry.id   AF-R7L585-F1
#
_cell.length_a   1.000
_cell.length_b   1.000
_cell.length_c   1.000
_cell.angle_alpha   90.00
_cell.angle_beta   90.00
_cell.angle_gamma   90.00
#
_symmetry.space_group_name_H-M   'P 1'
#
loop_
_entity.id
_entity.type
_entity.pdbx_description
1 polymer ?
#
loop_
_entity_poly.entity_id
_entity_poly.type
_entity_poly.pdbx_seq_one_letter_code
_entity_poly.pdbx_strand_id
1 'polypeptide(L)'
;MKDLEVPVGLIETPLGGSAMRAWIPDEAVSGIPFLEENLANFKKQLAAYDYNKALAEWKKRSDAYEASVKAAKAEGKPVPEKPWNVRNKPNKLSPQRPQETPGWLYNAKIAPIAGFAARGFLWYQGESDAGGKSLECFEEQFARIIETWRNAWNNDDMYFFWVQLASFGGSGDWATTRWKQYQTMRSVQKTGMANIIDLGEEKDIHPRNKTDVGLRLEKIALRDVYGVKGLYPYGPMFKMVRYTPKGAEVVYDLDGRKLVGKGDPRGFEVKIAGEWKPAKAELVGKRVIVNPADAEKGAKIEGVRYLWKKWALPDVWLFNDQGLPALSFIAEK
;
A
#
# COMPACT_ATOMS: atom_id res chain seq x y z
N MET A 1 19.66 -7.64 -11.97
CA MET A 1 20.81 -7.84 -11.05
C MET A 1 21.86 -8.78 -11.62
N LYS A 2 21.62 -9.44 -12.78
CA LYS A 2 22.72 -10.01 -13.58
C LYS A 2 23.74 -8.94 -14.01
N ASP A 3 23.33 -7.68 -13.99
CA ASP A 3 24.13 -6.50 -14.34
C ASP A 3 25.04 -6.03 -13.19
N LEU A 4 24.91 -6.63 -12.00
CA LEU A 4 25.81 -6.37 -10.88
C LEU A 4 26.81 -7.52 -10.79
N GLU A 5 28.10 -7.23 -10.89
CA GLU A 5 29.19 -8.20 -10.64
C GLU A 5 29.41 -8.43 -9.13
N VAL A 6 28.34 -8.37 -8.33
CA VAL A 6 28.35 -8.63 -6.89
C VAL A 6 27.20 -9.55 -6.50
N PRO A 7 27.42 -10.52 -5.59
CA PRO A 7 26.33 -11.35 -5.06
C PRO A 7 25.30 -10.48 -4.34
N VAL A 8 24.01 -10.72 -4.61
CA VAL A 8 22.91 -10.09 -3.88
C VAL A 8 22.10 -11.16 -3.17
N GLY A 9 21.98 -11.02 -1.85
CA GLY A 9 21.13 -11.85 -1.00
C GLY A 9 19.83 -11.14 -0.63
N LEU A 10 18.76 -11.91 -0.44
CA LEU A 10 17.49 -11.43 0.08
C LEU A 10 17.14 -12.23 1.33
N ILE A 11 16.72 -11.53 2.39
CA ILE A 11 16.17 -12.16 3.60
C ILE A 11 14.67 -11.95 3.56
N GLU A 12 13.93 -13.04 3.38
CA GLU A 12 12.49 -13.02 3.27
C GLU A 12 11.84 -13.27 4.64
N THR A 13 10.94 -12.39 5.07
CA THR A 13 10.14 -12.63 6.28
C THR A 13 8.68 -12.17 6.17
N PRO A 14 8.00 -12.36 5.04
CA PRO A 14 6.67 -11.81 4.84
C PRO A 14 5.63 -12.50 5.75
N LEU A 15 4.53 -11.81 5.98
CA LEU A 15 3.31 -12.39 6.53
C LEU A 15 2.10 -11.65 5.96
N GLY A 16 1.18 -12.39 5.34
CA GLY A 16 -0.01 -11.81 4.73
C GLY A 16 -1.01 -11.26 5.75
N GLY A 17 -1.71 -10.19 5.38
CA GLY A 17 -2.79 -9.60 6.17
C GLY A 17 -2.35 -8.96 7.49
N SER A 18 -1.10 -8.52 7.57
CA SER A 18 -0.56 -7.83 8.74
C SER A 18 -0.85 -6.34 8.72
N ALA A 19 -1.24 -5.80 9.88
CA ALA A 19 -1.33 -4.37 10.11
C ALA A 19 0.03 -3.77 10.48
N MET A 20 0.27 -2.51 10.15
CA MET A 20 1.52 -1.79 10.44
C MET A 20 1.91 -1.85 11.93
N ARG A 21 0.93 -1.73 12.84
CA ARG A 21 1.15 -1.84 14.29
C ARG A 21 1.84 -3.14 14.74
N ALA A 22 1.73 -4.23 13.98
CA ALA A 22 2.40 -5.48 14.32
C ALA A 22 3.91 -5.44 14.03
N TRP A 23 4.36 -4.48 13.23
CA TRP A 23 5.74 -4.28 12.78
C TRP A 23 6.46 -3.12 13.49
N ILE A 24 5.79 -2.50 14.46
CA ILE A 24 6.32 -1.43 15.32
C ILE A 24 6.38 -1.99 16.75
N PRO A 25 7.56 -2.00 17.41
CA PRO A 25 7.68 -2.48 18.78
C PRO A 25 7.00 -1.55 19.78
N ASP A 26 6.69 -2.07 20.96
CA ASP A 26 5.96 -1.37 22.02
C ASP A 26 6.63 -0.05 22.42
N GLU A 27 7.96 -0.01 22.51
CA GLU A 27 8.73 1.18 22.86
C GLU A 27 8.65 2.29 21.80
N ALA A 28 8.28 1.93 20.57
CA ALA A 28 8.22 2.82 19.42
C ALA A 28 6.79 3.20 19.04
N VAL A 29 5.80 3.09 19.94
CA VAL A 29 4.43 3.56 19.65
C VAL A 29 4.19 5.02 20.03
N SER A 30 5.06 5.61 20.86
CA SER A 30 4.79 6.91 21.47
C SER A 30 4.70 8.05 20.45
N GLY A 31 3.79 8.99 20.70
CA GLY A 31 3.57 10.15 19.83
C GLY A 31 2.64 9.90 18.65
N ILE A 32 2.09 8.68 18.53
CA ILE A 32 1.04 8.34 17.56
C ILE A 32 -0.16 7.81 18.36
N PRO A 33 -1.18 8.64 18.64
CA PRO A 33 -2.29 8.30 19.54
C PRO A 33 -3.01 6.99 19.17
N PHE A 34 -3.14 6.71 17.87
CA PHE A 34 -3.73 5.46 17.38
C PHE A 34 -2.94 4.22 17.85
N LEU A 35 -1.61 4.25 17.78
CA LEU A 35 -0.76 3.13 18.20
C LEU A 35 -0.75 2.99 19.73
N GLU A 36 -0.72 4.10 20.46
CA GLU A 36 -0.80 4.12 21.93
C GLU A 36 -2.14 3.54 22.41
N GLU A 37 -3.26 4.00 21.84
CA GLU A 37 -4.61 3.48 22.12
C GLU A 37 -4.68 1.97 21.80
N ASN A 38 -4.13 1.56 20.65
CA ASN A 38 -4.15 0.17 20.25
C ASN A 38 -3.37 -0.73 21.22
N LEU A 39 -2.16 -0.31 21.61
CA LEU A 39 -1.33 -1.05 22.54
C LEU A 39 -1.97 -1.13 23.92
N ALA A 40 -2.53 -0.01 24.42
CA ALA A 40 -3.23 0.01 25.70
C ALA A 40 -4.45 -0.92 25.71
N ASN A 41 -5.24 -0.91 24.63
CA ASN A 41 -6.39 -1.81 24.49
C ASN A 41 -5.96 -3.27 24.38
N PHE A 42 -4.88 -3.55 23.64
CA PHE A 42 -4.31 -4.89 23.56
C PHE A 42 -3.85 -5.39 24.94
N LYS A 43 -3.12 -4.57 25.72
CA LYS A 43 -2.67 -4.93 27.07
C LYS A 43 -3.84 -5.27 28.00
N LYS A 44 -4.95 -4.53 27.92
CA LYS A 44 -6.20 -4.86 28.65
C LYS A 44 -6.77 -6.21 28.22
N GLN A 45 -6.83 -6.49 26.92
CA GLN A 45 -7.32 -7.77 26.40
C GLN A 45 -6.42 -8.94 26.83
N LEU A 46 -5.10 -8.75 26.76
CA LEU A 46 -4.13 -9.77 27.14
C LEU A 46 -4.23 -10.12 28.62
N ALA A 47 -4.40 -9.12 29.50
CA ALA A 47 -4.59 -9.34 30.93
C ALA A 47 -5.85 -10.16 31.26
N ALA A 48 -6.90 -10.04 30.43
CA ALA A 48 -8.14 -10.80 30.57
C ALA A 48 -8.16 -12.12 29.79
N TYR A 49 -7.07 -12.47 29.09
CA TYR A 49 -7.08 -13.57 28.14
C TYR A 49 -6.91 -14.94 28.81
N ASP A 50 -7.96 -15.76 28.75
CA ASP A 50 -7.91 -17.17 29.13
C ASP A 50 -7.72 -18.06 27.88
N TYR A 51 -6.47 -18.49 27.66
CA TYR A 51 -6.12 -19.37 26.55
C TYR A 51 -6.86 -20.72 26.61
N ASN A 52 -7.01 -21.31 27.79
CA ASN A 52 -7.59 -22.65 27.92
C ASN A 52 -9.07 -22.61 27.59
N LYS A 53 -9.78 -21.58 28.06
CA LYS A 53 -11.17 -21.32 27.67
C LYS A 53 -11.29 -21.08 26.17
N ALA A 54 -10.47 -20.19 25.60
CA ALA A 54 -10.49 -19.91 24.16
C ALA A 54 -10.23 -21.16 23.32
N LEU A 55 -9.27 -22.00 23.73
CA LEU A 55 -8.93 -23.26 23.07
C LEU A 55 -10.07 -24.28 23.16
N ALA A 56 -10.73 -24.41 24.33
CA ALA A 56 -11.87 -25.29 24.51
C ALA A 56 -13.05 -24.89 23.60
N GLU A 57 -13.35 -23.59 23.52
CA GLU A 57 -14.38 -23.06 22.62
C GLU A 57 -14.02 -23.29 21.14
N TRP A 58 -12.77 -23.08 20.75
CA TRP A 58 -12.31 -23.34 19.39
C TRP A 58 -12.40 -24.84 19.04
N LYS A 59 -11.99 -25.74 19.94
CA LYS A 59 -12.12 -27.19 19.75
C LYS A 59 -13.58 -27.58 19.48
N LYS A 60 -14.52 -27.10 20.30
CA LYS A 60 -15.96 -27.34 20.09
C LYS A 60 -16.42 -26.92 18.69
N ARG A 61 -16.00 -25.74 18.21
CA ARG A 61 -16.32 -25.26 16.85
C ARG A 61 -15.64 -26.09 15.75
N SER A 62 -14.39 -26.48 15.98
CA SER A 62 -13.62 -27.29 15.04
C SER A 62 -14.22 -28.68 14.88
N ASP A 63 -14.56 -29.35 15.99
CA ASP A 63 -15.17 -30.68 15.99
C ASP A 63 -16.55 -30.65 15.30
N ALA A 64 -17.35 -29.61 15.55
CA ALA A 64 -18.63 -29.41 14.86
C ALA A 64 -18.45 -29.22 13.34
N TYR A 65 -17.41 -28.50 12.91
CA TYR A 65 -17.11 -28.34 11.49
C TYR A 65 -16.63 -29.65 10.85
N GLU A 66 -15.73 -30.39 11.49
CA GLU A 66 -15.28 -31.68 10.96
C GLU A 66 -16.43 -32.69 10.87
N ALA A 67 -17.37 -32.67 11.82
CA ALA A 67 -18.61 -33.45 11.74
C ALA A 67 -19.48 -33.05 10.53
N SER A 68 -19.64 -31.75 10.26
CA SER A 68 -20.43 -31.28 9.11
C SER A 68 -19.77 -31.62 7.77
N VAL A 69 -18.43 -31.57 7.69
CA VAL A 69 -17.65 -32.01 6.53
C VAL A 69 -17.86 -33.50 6.29
N LYS A 70 -17.82 -34.32 7.35
CA LYS A 70 -18.05 -35.77 7.25
C LYS A 70 -19.46 -36.09 6.76
N ALA A 71 -20.48 -35.40 7.30
CA ALA A 71 -21.87 -35.55 6.86
C ALA A 71 -22.05 -35.16 5.39
N ALA A 72 -21.51 -33.99 4.97
CA ALA A 72 -21.57 -33.55 3.59
C ALA A 72 -20.95 -34.55 2.62
N LYS A 73 -19.77 -35.09 2.96
CA LYS A 73 -19.11 -36.14 2.16
C LYS A 73 -19.94 -37.43 2.08
N ALA A 74 -20.53 -37.88 3.19
CA ALA A 74 -21.36 -39.08 3.22
C ALA A 74 -22.64 -38.92 2.36
N GLU A 75 -23.16 -37.70 2.26
CA GLU A 75 -24.34 -37.37 1.45
C GLU A 75 -24.01 -36.98 0.00
N GLY A 76 -22.73 -37.05 -0.41
CA GLY A 76 -22.30 -36.60 -1.74
C GLY A 76 -22.46 -35.10 -1.99
N LYS A 77 -22.59 -34.29 -0.93
CA LYS A 77 -22.75 -32.84 -0.99
C LYS A 77 -21.37 -32.13 -1.01
N PRO A 78 -21.30 -30.90 -1.54
CA PRO A 78 -20.11 -30.09 -1.45
C PRO A 78 -19.65 -29.88 -0.01
N VAL A 79 -18.33 -29.88 0.20
CA VAL A 79 -17.75 -29.62 1.53
C VAL A 79 -18.09 -28.19 1.94
N PRO A 80 -18.64 -27.98 3.16
CA PRO A 80 -18.92 -26.63 3.65
C PRO A 80 -17.66 -25.78 3.71
N GLU A 81 -17.77 -24.50 3.37
CA GLU A 81 -16.65 -23.58 3.50
C GLU A 81 -16.20 -23.51 4.97
N LYS A 82 -14.88 -23.62 5.21
CA LYS A 82 -14.34 -23.55 6.57
C LYS A 82 -14.53 -22.16 7.16
N PRO A 83 -15.30 -21.99 8.26
CA PRO A 83 -15.52 -20.67 8.84
C PRO A 83 -14.21 -20.05 9.39
N TRP A 84 -14.09 -18.72 9.36
CA TRP A 84 -12.88 -18.01 9.82
C TRP A 84 -12.54 -18.30 11.30
N ASN A 85 -13.54 -18.38 12.17
CA ASN A 85 -13.35 -18.70 13.60
C ASN A 85 -12.95 -20.18 13.86
N VAL A 86 -12.98 -21.03 12.84
CA VAL A 86 -12.40 -22.38 12.84
C VAL A 86 -11.00 -22.37 12.23
N ARG A 87 -10.76 -21.59 11.16
CA ARG A 87 -9.43 -21.43 10.55
C ARG A 87 -8.39 -20.89 11.55
N ASN A 88 -8.79 -19.96 12.42
CA ASN A 88 -7.88 -19.32 13.37
C ASN A 88 -7.91 -20.03 14.73
N LYS A 89 -6.88 -20.85 14.98
CA LYS A 89 -6.65 -21.44 16.30
C LYS A 89 -6.16 -20.36 17.29
N PRO A 90 -6.66 -20.33 18.54
CA PRO A 90 -6.18 -19.41 19.56
C PRO A 90 -4.67 -19.53 19.79
N ASN A 91 -4.01 -18.41 20.06
CA ASN A 91 -2.57 -18.33 20.33
C ASN A 91 -2.34 -18.26 21.84
N LYS A 92 -1.40 -19.05 22.38
CA LYS A 92 -1.13 -19.09 23.82
C LYS A 92 -0.62 -17.76 24.39
N LEU A 93 0.04 -16.94 23.57
CA LEU A 93 0.70 -15.71 24.00
C LEU A 93 -0.09 -14.44 23.67
N SER A 94 -1.14 -14.52 22.82
CA SER A 94 -1.91 -13.35 22.41
C SER A 94 -3.39 -13.69 22.19
N PRO A 95 -4.33 -12.86 22.67
CA PRO A 95 -5.75 -12.94 22.30
C PRO A 95 -6.00 -12.59 20.82
N GLN A 96 -5.04 -11.96 20.15
CA GLN A 96 -5.13 -11.56 18.75
C GLN A 96 -4.26 -12.45 17.86
N ARG A 97 -4.50 -12.41 16.55
CA ARG A 97 -3.63 -13.09 15.58
C ARG A 97 -2.26 -12.42 15.55
N PRO A 98 -1.17 -13.15 15.24
CA PRO A 98 0.17 -12.56 15.14
C PRO A 98 0.25 -11.32 14.25
N GLN A 99 -0.47 -11.34 13.12
CA GLN A 99 -0.50 -10.25 12.15
C GLN A 99 -1.27 -9.00 12.61
N GLU A 100 -1.96 -9.06 13.74
CA GLU A 100 -2.72 -7.96 14.34
C GLU A 100 -2.19 -7.55 15.71
N THR A 101 -1.36 -8.38 16.33
CA THR A 101 -0.83 -8.16 17.68
C THR A 101 0.26 -7.08 17.64
N PRO A 102 0.13 -5.97 18.38
CA PRO A 102 1.16 -4.93 18.45
C PRO A 102 2.56 -5.49 18.74
N GLY A 103 3.57 -5.00 18.03
CA GLY A 103 4.98 -5.40 18.20
C GLY A 103 5.35 -6.84 17.85
N TRP A 104 4.38 -7.73 17.60
CA TRP A 104 4.65 -9.16 17.46
C TRP A 104 5.57 -9.48 16.28
N LEU A 105 5.27 -8.96 15.09
CA LEU A 105 6.04 -9.24 13.89
C LEU A 105 7.40 -8.54 13.93
N TYR A 106 7.49 -7.35 14.50
CA TYR A 106 8.80 -6.75 14.76
C TYR A 106 9.69 -7.70 15.57
N ASN A 107 9.20 -8.15 16.73
CA ASN A 107 9.96 -9.01 17.64
C ASN A 107 10.27 -10.39 17.04
N ALA A 108 9.34 -10.97 16.28
CA ALA A 108 9.50 -12.31 15.72
C ALA A 108 10.29 -12.35 14.40
N LYS A 109 10.34 -11.23 13.66
CA LYS A 109 10.80 -11.22 12.26
C LYS A 109 11.84 -10.17 11.92
N ILE A 110 11.88 -9.05 12.63
CA ILE A 110 12.80 -7.93 12.34
C ILE A 110 13.93 -7.91 13.37
N ALA A 111 13.61 -7.87 14.66
CA ALA A 111 14.60 -7.85 15.73
C ALA A 111 15.64 -9.00 15.65
N PRO A 112 15.28 -10.26 15.29
CA PRO A 112 16.26 -11.35 15.24
C PRO A 112 17.26 -11.25 14.09
N ILE A 113 16.95 -10.47 13.04
CA ILE A 113 17.82 -10.29 11.86
C ILE A 113 18.48 -8.90 11.84
N ALA A 114 18.10 -8.04 12.79
CA ALA A 114 18.74 -6.74 12.98
C ALA A 114 20.25 -6.92 13.21
N GLY A 115 21.05 -6.08 12.55
CA GLY A 115 22.52 -6.15 12.61
C GLY A 115 23.17 -7.02 11.53
N PHE A 116 22.40 -7.76 10.73
CA PHE A 116 22.96 -8.36 9.51
C PHE A 116 23.37 -7.28 8.51
N ALA A 117 24.47 -7.49 7.78
CA ALA A 117 24.88 -6.58 6.73
C ALA A 117 23.78 -6.48 5.65
N ALA A 118 23.18 -5.30 5.52
CA ALA A 118 22.08 -5.05 4.60
C ALA A 118 22.22 -3.65 3.96
N ARG A 119 21.71 -3.52 2.73
CA ARG A 119 21.66 -2.23 2.01
C ARG A 119 20.36 -1.47 2.22
N GLY A 120 19.30 -2.15 2.67
CA GLY A 120 17.99 -1.56 2.82
C GLY A 120 16.89 -2.60 2.97
N PHE A 121 15.66 -2.12 2.92
CA PHE A 121 14.44 -2.88 3.13
C PHE A 121 13.52 -2.83 1.91
N LEU A 122 12.81 -3.93 1.65
CA LEU A 122 11.71 -4.00 0.71
C LEU A 122 10.41 -4.24 1.47
N TRP A 123 9.42 -3.39 1.26
CA TRP A 123 8.16 -3.42 1.98
C TRP A 123 6.97 -3.48 1.02
N TYR A 124 6.09 -4.46 1.18
CA TYR A 124 4.85 -4.51 0.43
C TYR A 124 3.71 -4.82 1.39
N GLN A 125 3.10 -3.74 1.88
CA GLN A 125 1.96 -3.77 2.78
C GLN A 125 1.20 -2.44 2.65
N GLY A 126 -0.08 -2.50 2.98
CA GLY A 126 -0.95 -1.35 3.22
C GLY A 126 -2.42 -1.76 3.25
N GLU A 127 -2.74 -2.94 2.72
CA GLU A 127 -4.09 -3.48 2.55
C GLU A 127 -4.85 -3.56 3.88
N SER A 128 -4.19 -4.01 4.96
CA SER A 128 -4.80 -4.14 6.29
C SER A 128 -4.99 -2.80 7.00
N ASP A 129 -4.38 -1.73 6.49
CA ASP A 129 -4.46 -0.37 7.04
C ASP A 129 -5.21 0.60 6.09
N ALA A 130 -5.83 0.07 5.04
CA ALA A 130 -6.58 0.83 4.05
C ALA A 130 -7.98 1.26 4.52
N GLY A 131 -8.18 1.53 5.82
CA GLY A 131 -9.45 2.03 6.34
C GLY A 131 -9.45 2.38 7.83
N GLY A 132 -10.53 3.05 8.26
CA GLY A 132 -10.74 3.47 9.65
C GLY A 132 -9.64 4.37 10.20
N LYS A 133 -9.51 4.40 11.54
CA LYS A 133 -8.48 5.19 12.24
C LYS A 133 -7.03 4.88 11.82
N SER A 134 -6.75 3.67 11.32
CA SER A 134 -5.40 3.32 10.86
C SER A 134 -5.03 4.13 9.62
N LEU A 135 -5.97 4.29 8.68
CA LEU A 135 -5.73 5.07 7.47
C LEU A 135 -5.52 6.56 7.75
N GLU A 136 -6.22 7.10 8.75
CA GLU A 136 -6.09 8.51 9.15
C GLU A 136 -4.65 8.86 9.51
N CYS A 137 -3.95 7.96 10.22
CA CYS A 137 -2.55 8.11 10.66
C CYS A 137 -1.55 7.22 9.89
N PHE A 138 -1.87 6.84 8.65
CA PHE A 138 -1.07 5.90 7.87
C PHE A 138 0.35 6.41 7.61
N GLU A 139 0.53 7.70 7.32
CA GLU A 139 1.84 8.29 7.01
C GLU A 139 2.74 8.27 8.25
N GLU A 140 2.19 8.56 9.42
CA GLU A 140 2.87 8.56 10.70
C GLU A 140 3.27 7.15 11.12
N GLN A 141 2.36 6.17 10.99
CA GLN A 141 2.67 4.77 11.23
C GLN A 141 3.78 4.27 10.30
N PHE A 142 3.69 4.62 9.01
CA PHE A 142 4.67 4.15 8.03
C PHE A 142 6.04 4.80 8.26
N ALA A 143 6.08 6.11 8.54
CA ALA A 143 7.31 6.79 8.94
C ALA A 143 7.94 6.17 10.20
N ARG A 144 7.11 5.80 11.19
CA ARG A 144 7.56 5.11 12.41
C ARG A 144 8.15 3.73 12.13
N ILE A 145 7.60 2.95 11.18
CA ILE A 145 8.22 1.69 10.74
C ILE A 145 9.62 1.95 10.18
N ILE A 146 9.76 2.93 9.27
CA ILE A 146 11.03 3.25 8.63
C ILE A 146 12.08 3.66 9.68
N GLU A 147 11.70 4.57 10.58
CA GLU A 147 12.53 5.04 11.70
C GLU A 147 12.95 3.87 12.59
N THR A 148 12.00 3.06 13.05
CA THR A 148 12.27 1.93 13.97
C THR A 148 13.23 0.93 13.34
N TRP A 149 13.04 0.58 12.07
CA TRP A 149 13.87 -0.42 11.42
C TRP A 149 15.27 0.12 11.11
N ARG A 150 15.41 1.40 10.77
CA ARG A 150 16.72 2.05 10.66
C ARG A 150 17.46 2.08 11.99
N ASN A 151 16.75 2.39 13.08
CA ASN A 151 17.31 2.37 14.44
C ASN A 151 17.77 0.97 14.83
N ALA A 152 17.03 -0.09 14.48
CA ALA A 152 17.43 -1.47 14.76
C ALA A 152 18.77 -1.86 14.09
N TRP A 153 19.14 -1.21 12.99
CA TRP A 153 20.44 -1.36 12.32
C TRP A 153 21.47 -0.30 12.69
N ASN A 154 21.12 0.64 13.58
CA ASN A 154 21.91 1.84 13.89
C ASN A 154 22.34 2.59 12.62
N ASN A 155 21.43 2.72 11.65
CA ASN A 155 21.74 3.29 10.35
C ASN A 155 20.52 3.99 9.72
N ASP A 156 20.40 5.29 10.01
CA ASP A 156 19.37 6.20 9.46
C ASP A 156 19.42 6.33 7.94
N ASP A 157 20.55 5.92 7.36
CA ASP A 157 20.87 6.04 5.96
C ASP A 157 20.51 4.80 5.13
N MET A 158 19.94 3.75 5.75
CA MET A 158 19.47 2.57 5.01
C MET A 158 18.31 2.92 4.08
N TYR A 159 18.36 2.38 2.87
CA TYR A 159 17.29 2.58 1.90
C TYR A 159 16.03 1.82 2.32
N PHE A 160 14.86 2.43 2.10
CA PHE A 160 13.58 1.80 2.37
C PHE A 160 12.70 1.92 1.14
N PHE A 161 12.49 0.81 0.42
CA PHE A 161 11.68 0.79 -0.79
C PHE A 161 10.40 0.01 -0.59
N TRP A 162 9.31 0.47 -1.21
CA TRP A 162 8.03 -0.22 -1.13
C TRP A 162 7.26 -0.28 -2.42
N VAL A 163 6.21 -1.07 -2.42
CA VAL A 163 5.27 -1.22 -3.53
C VAL A 163 4.01 -0.44 -3.19
N GLN A 164 3.58 0.44 -4.11
CA GLN A 164 2.26 1.07 -4.00
C GLN A 164 1.17 0.00 -4.06
N LEU A 165 0.05 0.14 -3.36
CA LEU A 165 -1.03 -0.82 -3.50
C LEU A 165 -1.50 -0.95 -4.96
N ALA A 166 -1.73 -2.20 -5.38
CA ALA A 166 -2.23 -2.52 -6.71
C ALA A 166 -3.66 -2.00 -6.90
N SER A 167 -4.14 -1.97 -8.14
CA SER A 167 -5.57 -1.80 -8.38
C SER A 167 -6.35 -3.00 -7.84
N PHE A 168 -7.38 -2.74 -7.04
CA PHE A 168 -8.26 -3.77 -6.46
C PHE A 168 -9.66 -3.19 -6.23
N GLY A 169 -10.72 -3.96 -6.51
CA GLY A 169 -12.11 -3.51 -6.42
C GLY A 169 -12.79 -3.75 -5.07
N GLY A 170 -12.10 -4.32 -4.08
CA GLY A 170 -12.72 -4.73 -2.82
C GLY A 170 -12.97 -3.63 -1.79
N SER A 171 -13.03 -4.03 -0.51
CA SER A 171 -13.26 -3.13 0.63
C SER A 171 -12.03 -2.25 0.92
N GLY A 172 -12.23 -1.18 1.70
CA GLY A 172 -11.18 -0.21 2.03
C GLY A 172 -11.09 0.97 1.05
N ASP A 173 -10.29 1.97 1.41
CA ASP A 173 -10.02 3.18 0.65
C ASP A 173 -8.62 3.12 0.04
N TRP A 174 -8.54 2.41 -1.10
CA TRP A 174 -7.31 2.25 -1.87
C TRP A 174 -6.76 3.56 -2.43
N ALA A 175 -7.64 4.50 -2.80
CA ALA A 175 -7.21 5.76 -3.42
C ALA A 175 -6.41 6.61 -2.43
N THR A 176 -6.97 6.82 -1.23
CA THR A 176 -6.30 7.53 -0.15
C THR A 176 -5.04 6.78 0.30
N THR A 177 -5.08 5.46 0.40
CA THR A 177 -3.91 4.66 0.80
C THR A 177 -2.74 4.81 -0.16
N ARG A 178 -2.98 4.71 -1.48
CA ARG A 178 -1.93 4.92 -2.50
C ARG A 178 -1.36 6.33 -2.47
N TRP A 179 -2.21 7.32 -2.17
CA TRP A 179 -1.78 8.70 -2.01
C TRP A 179 -0.90 8.89 -0.78
N LYS A 180 -1.29 8.32 0.36
CA LYS A 180 -0.49 8.35 1.59
C LYS A 180 0.86 7.63 1.43
N GLN A 181 0.90 6.49 0.72
CA GLN A 181 2.16 5.83 0.35
C GLN A 181 3.06 6.75 -0.51
N TYR A 182 2.50 7.53 -1.43
CA TYR A 182 3.27 8.52 -2.18
C TYR A 182 3.74 9.67 -1.29
N GLN A 183 2.91 10.19 -0.39
CA GLN A 183 3.27 11.26 0.53
C GLN A 183 4.41 10.86 1.46
N THR A 184 4.39 9.64 2.01
CA THR A 184 5.51 9.10 2.80
C THR A 184 6.81 9.06 1.98
N MET A 185 6.77 8.69 0.70
CA MET A 185 7.95 8.68 -0.18
C MET A 185 8.53 10.08 -0.37
N ARG A 186 7.67 11.11 -0.34
CA ARG A 186 8.06 12.51 -0.53
C ARG A 186 8.58 13.15 0.75
N SER A 187 8.16 12.66 1.92
CA SER A 187 8.52 13.24 3.23
C SER A 187 9.72 12.56 3.89
N VAL A 188 10.02 11.31 3.55
CA VAL A 188 11.13 10.55 4.15
C VAL A 188 12.29 10.44 3.16
N GLN A 189 13.52 10.65 3.63
CA GLN A 189 14.71 10.54 2.78
C GLN A 189 15.14 9.09 2.56
N LYS A 190 15.89 8.84 1.48
CA LYS A 190 16.41 7.52 1.09
C LYS A 190 15.31 6.46 0.96
N THR A 191 14.19 6.89 0.39
CA THR A 191 13.05 6.05 0.08
C THR A 191 12.71 6.04 -1.39
N GLY A 192 11.91 5.06 -1.79
CA GLY A 192 11.46 4.88 -3.16
C GLY A 192 10.26 3.97 -3.23
N MET A 193 9.38 4.21 -4.19
CA MET A 193 8.14 3.43 -4.34
C MET A 193 7.99 2.92 -5.77
N ALA A 194 7.83 1.61 -5.91
CA ALA A 194 7.36 1.02 -7.15
C ALA A 194 5.87 1.32 -7.31
N ASN A 195 5.53 2.26 -8.18
CA ASN A 195 4.14 2.47 -8.61
C ASN A 195 3.69 1.25 -9.42
N ILE A 196 2.56 0.64 -9.04
CA ILE A 196 1.95 -0.51 -9.73
C ILE A 196 0.44 -0.34 -9.92
N ILE A 197 -0.03 0.91 -10.00
CA ILE A 197 -1.45 1.23 -10.19
C ILE A 197 -2.07 0.58 -11.45
N ASP A 198 -1.23 0.26 -12.44
CA ASP A 198 -1.59 -0.43 -13.69
C ASP A 198 -1.62 -1.97 -13.58
N LEU A 199 -1.33 -2.52 -12.40
CA LEU A 199 -1.37 -3.96 -12.12
C LEU A 199 -2.48 -4.27 -11.10
N GLY A 200 -2.84 -5.55 -11.00
CA GLY A 200 -3.81 -6.08 -10.03
C GLY A 200 -5.03 -6.74 -10.69
N GLU A 201 -5.96 -7.17 -9.85
CA GLU A 201 -7.16 -7.91 -10.23
C GLU A 201 -8.35 -7.30 -9.50
N GLU A 202 -9.47 -7.11 -10.20
CA GLU A 202 -10.62 -6.42 -9.61
C GLU A 202 -11.18 -7.17 -8.38
N LYS A 203 -11.11 -8.51 -8.42
CA LYS A 203 -11.74 -9.41 -7.45
C LYS A 203 -10.75 -10.23 -6.63
N ASP A 204 -9.45 -10.02 -6.81
CA ASP A 204 -8.40 -10.67 -6.03
C ASP A 204 -7.44 -9.61 -5.54
N ILE A 205 -7.22 -9.58 -4.23
CA ILE A 205 -6.33 -8.60 -3.61
C ILE A 205 -4.85 -8.90 -3.92
N HIS A 206 -4.54 -10.09 -4.43
CA HIS A 206 -3.17 -10.55 -4.67
C HIS A 206 -2.79 -10.42 -6.16
N PRO A 207 -1.96 -9.40 -6.54
CA PRO A 207 -1.47 -9.26 -7.91
C PRO A 207 -0.73 -10.49 -8.39
N ARG A 208 -1.20 -11.10 -9.48
CA ARG A 208 -0.59 -12.27 -10.11
C ARG A 208 0.73 -11.91 -10.79
N ASN A 209 0.80 -10.71 -11.40
CA ASN A 209 2.03 -10.21 -12.00
C ASN A 209 2.99 -9.68 -10.92
N LYS A 210 3.71 -10.59 -10.24
CA LYS A 210 4.78 -10.25 -9.29
C LYS A 210 6.10 -9.92 -9.98
N THR A 211 6.29 -10.35 -11.22
CA THR A 211 7.51 -10.11 -12.00
C THR A 211 7.73 -8.61 -12.22
N ASP A 212 6.72 -7.91 -12.73
CA ASP A 212 6.85 -6.46 -12.98
C ASP A 212 7.00 -5.65 -11.69
N VAL A 213 6.39 -6.11 -10.59
CA VAL A 213 6.58 -5.52 -9.26
C VAL A 213 8.06 -5.59 -8.86
N GLY A 214 8.66 -6.78 -8.95
CA GLY A 214 10.07 -7.00 -8.62
C GLY A 214 11.01 -6.20 -9.53
N LEU A 215 10.77 -6.19 -10.85
CA LEU A 215 11.57 -5.44 -11.81
C LEU A 215 11.51 -3.92 -11.57
N ARG A 216 10.37 -3.38 -11.13
CA ARG A 216 10.25 -1.96 -10.78
C ARG A 216 11.05 -1.62 -9.52
N LEU A 217 10.98 -2.44 -8.47
CA LEU A 217 11.81 -2.27 -7.26
C LEU A 217 13.31 -2.41 -7.57
N GLU A 218 13.67 -3.38 -8.41
CA GLU A 218 15.05 -3.59 -8.85
C GLU A 218 15.61 -2.34 -9.54
N LYS A 219 14.86 -1.72 -10.46
CA LYS A 219 15.31 -0.48 -11.12
C LYS A 219 15.53 0.67 -10.14
N ILE A 220 14.69 0.78 -9.10
CA ILE A 220 14.88 1.75 -8.02
C ILE A 220 16.21 1.46 -7.31
N ALA A 221 16.42 0.21 -6.89
CA ALA A 221 17.64 -0.18 -6.18
C ALA A 221 18.91 0.02 -7.01
N LEU A 222 18.92 -0.36 -8.28
CA LEU A 222 20.06 -0.17 -9.18
C LEU A 222 20.44 1.32 -9.30
N ARG A 223 19.46 2.21 -9.43
CA ARG A 223 19.73 3.65 -9.52
C ARG A 223 20.17 4.24 -8.18
N ASP A 224 19.40 3.97 -7.12
CA ASP A 224 19.50 4.72 -5.86
C ASP A 224 20.56 4.14 -4.92
N VAL A 225 20.74 2.82 -4.90
CA VAL A 225 21.69 2.11 -4.03
C VAL A 225 23.03 1.87 -4.74
N TYR A 226 22.97 1.42 -5.99
CA TYR A 226 24.16 1.01 -6.75
C TYR A 226 24.67 2.09 -7.72
N GLY A 227 23.98 3.22 -7.83
CA GLY A 227 24.44 4.37 -8.62
C GLY A 227 24.45 4.16 -10.13
N VAL A 228 23.77 3.12 -10.64
CA VAL A 228 23.68 2.83 -12.07
C VAL A 228 23.01 4.00 -12.79
N LYS A 229 23.72 4.58 -13.76
CA LYS A 229 23.26 5.75 -14.51
C LYS A 229 22.33 5.37 -15.65
N GLY A 230 21.53 6.33 -16.12
CA GLY A 230 20.61 6.13 -17.25
C GLY A 230 19.36 5.32 -16.92
N LEU A 231 19.11 5.01 -15.64
CA LEU A 231 17.89 4.36 -15.19
C LEU A 231 16.85 5.39 -14.75
N TYR A 232 15.59 5.15 -15.15
CA TYR A 232 14.44 6.00 -14.86
C TYR A 232 13.31 5.16 -14.25
N PRO A 233 13.39 4.83 -12.95
CA PRO A 233 12.49 3.89 -12.29
C PRO A 233 11.12 4.47 -11.91
N TYR A 234 10.90 5.77 -12.13
CA TYR A 234 9.64 6.44 -11.77
C TYR A 234 8.85 6.86 -13.00
N GLY A 235 7.53 6.63 -12.95
CA GLY A 235 6.58 7.20 -13.88
C GLY A 235 6.31 8.68 -13.57
N PRO A 236 5.40 9.33 -14.33
CA PRO A 236 5.00 10.71 -14.07
C PRO A 236 4.46 10.89 -12.65
N MET A 237 5.11 11.76 -11.87
CA MET A 237 4.70 12.09 -10.50
C MET A 237 4.00 13.44 -10.47
N PHE A 238 2.91 13.55 -9.71
CA PHE A 238 2.22 14.83 -9.54
C PHE A 238 3.16 15.90 -8.96
N LYS A 239 3.25 17.05 -9.64
CA LYS A 239 4.05 18.20 -9.19
C LYS A 239 3.18 19.36 -8.71
N MET A 240 2.22 19.80 -9.52
CA MET A 240 1.32 20.90 -9.17
C MET A 240 0.11 20.96 -10.12
N VAL A 241 -0.92 21.70 -9.71
CA VAL A 241 -2.03 22.14 -10.57
C VAL A 241 -1.98 23.65 -10.73
N ARG A 242 -2.17 24.16 -11.96
CA ARG A 242 -2.49 25.57 -12.22
C ARG A 242 -3.95 25.68 -12.60
N TYR A 243 -4.75 26.27 -11.73
CA TYR A 243 -6.16 26.46 -11.99
C TYR A 243 -6.38 27.70 -12.86
N THR A 244 -7.24 27.58 -13.86
CA THR A 244 -7.62 28.65 -14.79
C THR A 244 -9.13 28.86 -14.75
N PRO A 245 -9.67 29.96 -15.30
CA PRO A 245 -11.12 30.14 -15.42
C PRO A 245 -11.82 29.08 -16.28
N LYS A 246 -11.09 28.35 -17.14
CA LYS A 246 -11.66 27.40 -18.10
C LYS A 246 -11.44 25.93 -17.74
N GLY A 247 -10.57 25.65 -16.77
CA GLY A 247 -10.01 24.32 -16.55
C GLY A 247 -8.83 24.33 -15.58
N ALA A 248 -8.05 23.26 -15.59
CA ALA A 248 -6.85 23.10 -14.78
C ALA A 248 -5.71 22.49 -15.60
N GLU A 249 -4.50 22.99 -15.42
CA GLU A 249 -3.28 22.44 -16.04
C GLU A 249 -2.52 21.64 -14.98
N VAL A 250 -2.45 20.32 -15.17
CA VAL A 250 -1.71 19.40 -14.31
C VAL A 250 -0.29 19.27 -14.85
N VAL A 251 0.69 19.50 -13.96
CA VAL A 251 2.12 19.39 -14.25
C VAL A 251 2.69 18.20 -13.51
N TYR A 252 3.50 17.41 -14.21
CA TYR A 252 4.18 16.24 -13.67
C TYR A 252 5.69 16.49 -13.57
N ASP A 253 6.30 15.90 -12.54
CA ASP A 253 7.72 15.56 -12.60
C ASP A 253 7.89 14.29 -13.42
N LEU A 254 8.77 14.35 -14.41
CA LEU A 254 8.98 13.29 -15.39
C LEU A 254 10.37 12.67 -15.28
N ASP A 255 11.24 13.13 -14.37
CA ASP A 255 12.63 12.65 -14.27
C ASP A 255 13.35 12.67 -15.64
N GLY A 256 13.16 13.77 -16.39
CA GLY A 256 13.72 13.93 -17.74
C GLY A 256 13.05 13.10 -18.85
N ARG A 257 12.02 12.30 -18.54
CA ARG A 257 11.27 11.47 -19.51
C ARG A 257 10.15 12.24 -20.22
N LYS A 258 9.54 11.59 -21.22
CA LYS A 258 8.38 12.13 -21.95
C LYS A 258 7.09 11.60 -21.34
N LEU A 259 6.07 12.46 -21.27
CA LEU A 259 4.71 12.06 -20.91
C LEU A 259 4.02 11.46 -22.15
N VAL A 260 3.38 10.30 -22.00
CA VAL A 260 2.78 9.51 -23.07
C VAL A 260 1.36 9.12 -22.67
N GLY A 261 0.39 9.43 -23.53
CA GLY A 261 -0.99 8.95 -23.41
C GLY A 261 -1.21 7.67 -24.22
N LYS A 262 -1.90 6.69 -23.64
CA LYS A 262 -2.30 5.44 -24.32
C LYS A 262 -3.82 5.37 -24.50
N GLY A 263 -4.27 5.45 -25.75
CA GLY A 263 -5.69 5.56 -26.08
C GLY A 263 -6.31 6.86 -25.57
N ASP A 264 -7.62 6.87 -25.37
CA ASP A 264 -8.33 8.09 -24.99
C ASP A 264 -7.98 8.59 -23.58
N PRO A 265 -8.01 9.90 -23.32
CA PRO A 265 -7.87 10.44 -21.97
C PRO A 265 -8.99 9.97 -21.03
N ARG A 266 -8.63 9.44 -19.85
CA ARG A 266 -9.57 8.88 -18.84
C ARG A 266 -9.14 9.21 -17.42
N GLY A 267 -10.00 8.92 -16.44
CA GLY A 267 -9.63 8.85 -15.02
C GLY A 267 -9.42 10.19 -14.29
N PHE A 268 -9.75 11.32 -14.90
CA PHE A 268 -9.71 12.64 -14.25
C PHE A 268 -11.08 13.04 -13.71
N GLU A 269 -11.07 13.71 -12.55
CA GLU A 269 -12.23 14.33 -11.95
C GLU A 269 -11.89 15.75 -11.49
N VAL A 270 -12.89 16.63 -11.55
CA VAL A 270 -12.82 18.00 -11.01
C VAL A 270 -13.81 18.15 -9.86
N LYS A 271 -13.45 18.94 -8.85
CA LYS A 271 -14.34 19.32 -7.77
C LYS A 271 -15.06 20.61 -8.11
N ILE A 272 -16.38 20.59 -8.11
CA ILE A 272 -17.26 21.74 -8.42
C ILE A 272 -18.38 21.76 -7.38
N ALA A 273 -18.52 22.88 -6.67
CA ALA A 273 -19.50 23.04 -5.61
C ALA A 273 -19.43 21.91 -4.55
N GLY A 274 -18.21 21.55 -4.14
CA GLY A 274 -17.96 20.49 -3.17
C GLY A 274 -18.00 19.05 -3.71
N GLU A 275 -18.49 18.83 -4.94
CA GLU A 275 -18.68 17.48 -5.50
C GLU A 275 -17.62 17.14 -6.55
N TRP A 276 -17.14 15.89 -6.51
CA TRP A 276 -16.24 15.35 -7.53
C TRP A 276 -17.02 14.85 -8.74
N LYS A 277 -16.71 15.38 -9.92
CA LYS A 277 -17.37 15.03 -11.18
C LYS A 277 -16.35 14.59 -12.24
N PRO A 278 -16.67 13.64 -13.13
CA PRO A 278 -15.80 13.28 -14.25
C PRO A 278 -15.41 14.49 -15.10
N ALA A 279 -14.16 14.51 -15.55
CA ALA A 279 -13.60 15.62 -16.32
C ALA A 279 -13.04 15.14 -17.66
N LYS A 280 -13.11 16.01 -18.67
CA LYS A 280 -12.40 15.80 -19.94
C LYS A 280 -10.94 16.17 -19.75
N ALA A 281 -10.03 15.39 -20.33
CA ALA A 281 -8.60 15.66 -20.26
C ALA A 281 -7.97 15.64 -21.65
N GLU A 282 -6.89 16.39 -21.83
CA GLU A 282 -6.09 16.41 -23.06
C GLU A 282 -4.60 16.48 -22.71
N LEU A 283 -3.78 15.68 -23.40
CA LEU A 283 -2.33 15.75 -23.28
C LEU A 283 -1.78 16.83 -24.22
N VAL A 284 -1.24 17.91 -23.66
CA VAL A 284 -0.63 19.03 -24.40
C VAL A 284 0.85 19.15 -24.04
N GLY A 285 1.71 18.59 -24.88
CA GLY A 285 3.15 18.54 -24.64
C GLY A 285 3.50 17.71 -23.39
N LYS A 286 3.97 18.36 -22.33
CA LYS A 286 4.35 17.72 -21.05
C LYS A 286 3.30 17.85 -19.94
N ARG A 287 2.09 18.26 -20.29
CA ARG A 287 1.05 18.69 -19.35
C ARG A 287 -0.29 18.11 -19.72
N VAL A 288 -1.17 17.97 -18.74
CA VAL A 288 -2.55 17.55 -18.97
C VAL A 288 -3.48 18.71 -18.67
N ILE A 289 -4.27 19.11 -19.67
CA ILE A 289 -5.33 20.09 -19.51
C ILE A 289 -6.60 19.35 -19.13
N VAL A 290 -7.17 19.67 -17.97
CA VAL A 290 -8.37 19.05 -17.41
C VAL A 290 -9.48 20.09 -17.41
N ASN A 291 -10.55 19.80 -18.15
CA ASN A 291 -11.71 20.66 -18.28
C ASN A 291 -12.95 19.98 -17.70
N PRO A 292 -13.88 20.75 -17.12
CA PRO A 292 -15.18 20.21 -16.72
C PRO A 292 -15.93 19.70 -17.95
N ALA A 293 -16.95 18.87 -17.73
CA ALA A 293 -17.88 18.49 -18.78
C ALA A 293 -18.54 19.74 -19.41
N ASP A 294 -19.03 19.64 -20.65
CA ASP A 294 -19.56 20.80 -21.38
C ASP A 294 -20.74 21.47 -20.65
N ALA A 295 -21.55 20.68 -19.94
CA ALA A 295 -22.65 21.16 -19.11
C ALA A 295 -22.21 22.03 -17.92
N GLU A 296 -20.94 21.92 -17.51
CA GLU A 296 -20.35 22.60 -16.34
C GLU A 296 -19.28 23.62 -16.79
N LYS A 297 -19.30 24.02 -18.06
CA LYS A 297 -18.31 24.94 -18.62
C LYS A 297 -18.39 26.31 -17.97
N GLY A 298 -17.26 26.78 -17.42
CA GLY A 298 -17.16 28.05 -16.70
C GLY A 298 -17.43 27.95 -15.20
N ALA A 299 -17.78 26.76 -14.70
CA ALA A 299 -17.89 26.53 -13.26
C ALA A 299 -16.53 26.74 -12.55
N LYS A 300 -16.59 27.21 -11.30
CA LYS A 300 -15.40 27.36 -10.47
C LYS A 300 -14.87 25.99 -10.07
N ILE A 301 -13.68 25.65 -10.55
CA ILE A 301 -12.97 24.43 -10.18
C ILE A 301 -12.28 24.64 -8.82
N GLU A 302 -12.60 23.77 -7.87
CA GLU A 302 -12.10 23.74 -6.49
C GLU A 302 -11.00 22.69 -6.30
N GLY A 303 -10.91 21.70 -7.19
CA GLY A 303 -9.96 20.61 -7.08
C GLY A 303 -9.86 19.79 -8.36
N VAL A 304 -8.77 19.02 -8.49
CA VAL A 304 -8.53 18.04 -9.55
C VAL A 304 -7.94 16.79 -8.92
N ARG A 305 -8.38 15.63 -9.38
CA ARG A 305 -7.78 14.35 -9.00
C ARG A 305 -7.67 13.42 -10.21
N TYR A 306 -6.74 12.49 -10.13
CA TYR A 306 -6.49 11.47 -11.16
C TYR A 306 -6.44 10.09 -10.52
N LEU A 307 -7.16 9.12 -11.11
CA LEU A 307 -7.27 7.74 -10.64
C LEU A 307 -7.62 7.63 -9.16
N TRP A 308 -8.49 8.50 -8.66
CA TRP A 308 -8.97 8.46 -7.28
C TRP A 308 -10.08 7.41 -7.08
N LYS A 309 -9.73 6.15 -7.38
CA LYS A 309 -10.64 5.00 -7.38
C LYS A 309 -9.91 3.74 -6.95
N LYS A 310 -10.63 2.77 -6.39
CA LYS A 310 -10.04 1.53 -5.87
C LYS A 310 -9.42 0.68 -7.00
N TRP A 311 -10.24 0.37 -8.01
CA TRP A 311 -9.85 -0.31 -9.24
C TRP A 311 -9.57 0.75 -10.32
N ALA A 312 -8.30 0.95 -10.69
CA ALA A 312 -7.91 2.00 -11.63
C ALA A 312 -7.85 1.54 -13.10
N LEU A 313 -7.95 0.25 -13.37
CA LEU A 313 -7.99 -0.28 -14.74
C LEU A 313 -9.43 -0.22 -15.29
N PRO A 314 -9.64 0.08 -16.60
CA PRO A 314 -8.66 0.40 -17.64
C PRO A 314 -8.32 1.91 -17.76
N ASP A 315 -8.56 2.70 -16.70
CA ASP A 315 -8.40 4.16 -16.75
C ASP A 315 -6.95 4.65 -16.66
N VAL A 316 -5.99 3.74 -16.38
CA VAL A 316 -4.57 4.05 -16.43
C VAL A 316 -4.14 4.25 -17.88
N TRP A 317 -4.02 5.51 -18.30
CA TRP A 317 -3.70 5.91 -19.67
C TRP A 317 -2.46 6.78 -19.78
N LEU A 318 -2.01 7.42 -18.68
CA LEU A 318 -0.80 8.24 -18.65
C LEU A 318 0.40 7.41 -18.21
N PHE A 319 1.45 7.47 -19.02
CA PHE A 319 2.71 6.78 -18.78
C PHE A 319 3.89 7.72 -19.09
N ASN A 320 5.09 7.33 -18.70
CA ASN A 320 6.28 7.84 -19.35
C ASN A 320 6.64 7.00 -20.59
N ASP A 321 7.61 7.47 -21.38
CA ASP A 321 8.18 6.74 -22.52
C ASP A 321 9.08 5.54 -22.14
N GLN A 322 9.08 5.14 -20.86
CA GLN A 322 9.63 3.87 -20.37
C GLN A 322 8.53 2.87 -19.98
N GLY A 323 7.26 3.23 -20.22
CA GLY A 323 6.11 2.38 -19.93
C GLY A 323 5.69 2.34 -18.46
N LEU A 324 6.18 3.25 -17.61
CA LEU A 324 5.76 3.35 -16.21
C LEU A 324 4.56 4.30 -16.05
N PRO A 325 3.50 3.90 -15.31
CA PRO A 325 2.29 4.69 -15.20
C PRO A 325 2.47 5.94 -14.34
N ALA A 326 1.65 6.95 -14.61
CA ALA A 326 1.51 8.11 -13.72
C ALA A 326 0.88 7.67 -12.39
N LEU A 327 1.28 8.33 -11.29
CA LEU A 327 0.70 8.08 -9.98
C LEU A 327 -0.69 8.74 -9.88
N SER A 328 -1.59 8.13 -9.10
CA SER A 328 -2.82 8.81 -8.68
C SER A 328 -2.50 10.03 -7.84
N PHE A 329 -3.33 11.07 -7.92
CA PHE A 329 -3.19 12.26 -7.07
C PHE A 329 -4.54 12.89 -6.77
N ILE A 330 -4.55 13.74 -5.73
CA ILE A 330 -5.60 14.71 -5.43
C ILE A 330 -4.95 16.06 -5.17
N ALA A 331 -5.56 17.13 -5.67
CA ALA A 331 -5.17 18.50 -5.42
C ALA A 331 -6.43 19.36 -5.28
N GLU A 332 -6.59 19.98 -4.12
CA GLU A 332 -7.65 20.97 -3.86
C GLU A 332 -7.01 22.36 -3.71
N LYS A 333 -7.81 23.42 -3.95
CA LYS A 333 -7.39 24.82 -3.82
C LYS A 333 -7.28 25.30 -2.38
#